data_AF-A0A822EMB0-F1
#
_entry.id   AF-A0A822EMB0-F1
#
_cell.length_a   1.000
_cell.length_b   1.000
_cell.length_c   1.000
_cell.angle_alpha   90.00
_cell.angle_beta   90.00
_cell.angle_gamma   90.00
#
_symmetry.space_group_name_H-M   'P 1'
#
loop_
_entity.id
_entity.type
_entity.pdbx_description
1 polymer ?
#
loop_
_entity_poly.entity_id
_entity_poly.type
_entity_poly.pdbx_seq_one_letter_code
_entity_poly.pdbx_strand_id
1 'polypeptide(L)'
;MYLILAEQQLYKLYAQALADSEVTQDWSSWVEMMTINCQKCCSEAEISHPIAFRTGRQPQLSRNIRMLQIERDSWLLWNRARDTLNNTRQDLPEVIPGSSDRLIVEHHLLNNPQLRMAKAVQGWLQTIKLDERYQTDLKMAMTKLEPKRIYWEKTCHFLKSSYNANIPNPYITCLDFDATHKQKRRLCDTDEQEENDLLQIVFNLLRVGEYSKAKNICKSTGYHWLAALLSANELYHDENYYCSEANDIVYPVEGNQKRIQWIESMYELSMDMRLKLYERAIYGLLCGRIEALIPVCKTYADYLWAYTSCYIEQEIHYILVCAHQNELTDIEKHRILSDNGIRNNQLKMPSIFDEILAGCPTHIRDEALLPFNLIQKYLILADYDRLFHSILSFLHTNNELNGSLLRFSTHICLFLYEQNHSEKFNQNNFIEILTTYIHHLIELEFKDLVFYYISKLPSNNQ
;
A
#
# COMPACT_ATOMS: atom_id res chain seq x y z
N MET A 1 -7.58 25.47 21.03
CA MET A 1 -6.76 25.31 22.24
C MET A 1 -6.15 23.92 22.32
N TYR A 2 -6.95 22.84 22.32
CA TYR A 2 -6.42 21.46 22.39
C TYR A 2 -5.47 21.08 21.25
N LEU A 3 -5.81 21.35 19.99
CA LEU A 3 -4.89 21.06 18.87
C LEU A 3 -3.54 21.79 19.01
N ILE A 4 -3.56 23.05 19.42
CA ILE A 4 -2.35 23.85 19.63
C ILE A 4 -1.51 23.23 20.74
N LEU A 5 -2.13 22.80 21.85
CA LEU A 5 -1.43 22.12 22.94
C LEU A 5 -0.82 20.78 22.50
N ALA A 6 -1.54 20.01 21.68
CA ALA A 6 -1.03 18.75 21.13
C ALA A 6 0.16 18.97 20.18
N GLU A 7 0.08 19.98 19.29
CA GLU A 7 1.19 20.37 18.42
C GLU A 7 2.40 20.86 19.22
N GLN A 8 2.16 21.68 20.25
CA GLN A 8 3.19 22.18 21.17
C GLN A 8 3.87 21.04 21.94
N GLN A 9 3.10 20.04 22.38
CA GLN A 9 3.62 18.86 23.05
C GLN A 9 4.49 18.03 22.12
N LEU A 10 4.11 17.92 20.84
CA LEU A 10 4.85 17.14 19.84
C LEU A 10 6.26 17.67 19.61
N TYR A 11 6.47 18.99 19.60
CA TYR A 11 7.81 19.60 19.53
C TYR A 11 8.72 19.14 20.68
N LYS A 12 8.19 19.10 21.91
CA LYS A 12 8.93 18.63 23.08
C LYS A 12 9.23 17.13 23.01
N LEU A 13 8.23 16.33 22.62
CA LEU A 13 8.38 14.89 22.48
C LEU A 13 9.43 14.51 21.43
N TYR A 14 9.53 15.28 20.34
CA TYR A 14 10.54 15.03 19.32
C TYR A 14 11.95 15.38 19.80
N ALA A 15 12.12 16.52 20.48
CA ALA A 15 13.40 16.87 21.07
C ALA A 15 13.84 15.84 22.13
N GLN A 16 12.91 15.38 22.97
CA GLN A 16 13.18 14.35 23.97
C GLN A 16 13.60 13.02 23.32
N ALA A 17 12.85 12.55 22.31
CA ALA A 17 13.20 11.32 21.61
C ALA A 17 14.59 11.42 20.94
N LEU A 18 14.94 12.58 20.38
CA LEU A 18 16.28 12.82 19.83
C LEU A 18 17.36 12.73 20.92
N ALA A 19 17.17 13.41 22.05
CA ALA A 19 18.12 13.38 23.16
C ALA A 19 18.30 11.98 23.75
N ASP A 20 17.21 11.23 23.91
CA ASP A 20 17.24 9.86 24.43
C ASP A 20 18.01 8.93 23.48
N SER A 21 17.80 9.05 22.16
CA SER A 21 18.52 8.27 21.16
C SER A 21 20.00 8.60 21.03
N GLU A 22 20.40 9.85 21.29
CA GLU A 22 21.82 10.23 21.33
C GLU A 22 22.55 9.59 22.51
N VAL A 23 21.87 9.48 23.65
CA VAL A 23 22.43 8.83 24.85
C VAL A 23 22.53 7.33 24.66
N THR A 24 21.50 6.69 24.10
CA THR A 24 21.46 5.23 23.90
C THR A 24 22.23 4.77 22.66
N GLN A 25 22.55 5.69 21.73
CA GLN A 25 23.03 5.39 20.38
C GLN A 25 22.06 4.49 19.58
N ASP A 26 20.79 4.43 20.00
CA ASP A 26 19.74 3.65 19.34
C ASP A 26 18.84 4.55 18.48
N TRP A 27 19.29 4.71 17.24
CA TRP A 27 18.56 5.41 16.19
C TRP A 27 17.43 4.57 15.56
N SER A 28 17.39 3.26 15.84
CA SER A 28 16.29 2.40 15.40
C SER A 28 15.03 2.72 16.19
N SER A 29 15.14 2.79 17.52
CA SER A 29 14.02 3.17 18.38
C SER A 29 13.55 4.60 18.15
N TRP A 30 14.41 5.49 17.64
CA TRP A 30 14.09 6.90 17.39
C TRP A 30 12.89 7.10 16.45
N VAL A 31 12.93 6.52 15.24
CA VAL A 31 11.84 6.68 14.25
C VAL A 31 10.54 6.07 14.77
N GLU A 32 10.63 4.98 15.52
CA GLU A 32 9.48 4.35 16.16
C GLU A 32 8.86 5.30 17.19
N MET A 33 9.67 5.93 18.04
CA MET A 33 9.22 6.96 18.98
C MET A 33 8.56 8.14 18.26
N MET A 34 9.12 8.63 17.14
CA MET A 34 8.50 9.70 16.34
C MET A 34 7.12 9.30 15.82
N THR A 35 7.00 8.07 15.32
CA THR A 35 5.75 7.50 14.82
C THR A 35 4.71 7.40 15.93
N ILE A 36 5.10 6.83 17.09
CA ILE A 36 4.21 6.65 18.25
C ILE A 36 3.75 7.99 18.82
N ASN A 37 4.67 8.94 18.99
CA ASN A 37 4.37 10.26 19.53
C ASN A 37 3.42 11.03 18.60
N CYS A 38 3.67 10.99 17.29
CA CYS A 38 2.78 11.61 16.31
C CYS A 38 1.40 10.96 16.28
N GLN A 39 1.35 9.62 16.34
CA GLN A 39 0.09 8.86 16.41
C GLN A 39 -0.73 9.22 17.64
N LYS A 40 -0.11 9.32 18.83
CA LYS A 40 -0.78 9.73 20.06
C LYS A 40 -1.41 11.13 19.92
N CYS A 41 -0.64 12.10 19.42
CA CYS A 41 -1.16 13.45 19.18
C CYS A 41 -2.30 13.47 18.15
N CYS A 42 -2.23 12.67 17.08
CA CYS A 42 -3.32 12.53 16.12
C CYS A 42 -4.58 11.94 16.75
N SER A 43 -4.46 10.86 17.52
CA SER A 43 -5.59 10.24 18.22
C SER A 43 -6.24 11.19 19.23
N GLU A 44 -5.45 11.97 19.97
CA GLU A 44 -5.97 12.99 20.90
C GLU A 44 -6.70 14.12 20.18
N ALA A 45 -6.17 14.57 19.03
CA ALA A 45 -6.81 15.57 18.18
C ALA A 45 -8.14 15.05 17.59
N GLU A 46 -8.19 13.79 17.18
CA GLU A 46 -9.37 13.10 16.68
C GLU A 46 -10.48 13.04 17.74
N ILE A 47 -10.15 12.63 18.97
CA ILE A 47 -11.08 12.57 20.10
C ILE A 47 -11.60 13.97 20.47
N SER A 48 -10.72 14.97 20.46
CA SER A 48 -11.04 16.34 20.88
C SER A 48 -11.88 17.10 19.84
N HIS A 49 -11.76 16.75 18.55
CA HIS A 49 -12.37 17.49 17.44
C HIS A 49 -13.07 16.59 16.40
N PRO A 50 -14.03 15.72 16.80
CA PRO A 50 -14.64 14.74 15.91
C PRO A 50 -15.44 15.37 14.77
N ILE A 51 -16.02 16.56 14.97
CA ILE A 51 -16.80 17.27 13.95
C ILE A 51 -15.89 17.85 12.87
N ALA A 52 -14.77 18.48 13.26
CA ALA A 52 -13.80 19.01 12.30
C ALA A 52 -13.15 17.88 11.50
N PHE A 53 -12.94 16.74 12.15
CA PHE A 53 -12.46 15.52 11.51
C PHE A 53 -13.45 14.95 10.48
N ARG A 54 -14.73 14.83 10.85
CA ARG A 54 -15.75 14.13 10.03
C ARG A 54 -16.40 15.00 8.96
N THR A 55 -16.58 16.29 9.21
CA THR A 55 -17.51 17.13 8.42
C THR A 55 -16.84 18.28 7.67
N GLY A 56 -15.57 18.60 7.97
CA GLY A 56 -14.88 19.73 7.33
C GLY A 56 -15.47 21.12 7.65
N ARG A 57 -16.44 21.22 8.58
CA ARG A 57 -17.14 22.46 8.94
C ARG A 57 -16.24 23.53 9.59
N GLN A 58 -14.99 23.18 9.92
CA GLN A 58 -13.96 24.11 10.41
C GLN A 58 -12.71 24.00 9.53
N PRO A 59 -12.64 24.71 8.40
CA PRO A 59 -11.67 24.43 7.34
C PRO A 59 -10.22 24.55 7.82
N GLN A 60 -9.91 25.56 8.64
CA GLN A 60 -8.55 25.73 9.18
C GLN A 60 -8.17 24.62 10.17
N LEU A 61 -9.08 24.24 11.07
CA LEU A 61 -8.84 23.18 12.03
C LEU A 61 -8.71 21.82 11.33
N SER A 62 -9.59 21.54 10.37
CA SER A 62 -9.53 20.36 9.52
C SER A 62 -8.22 20.30 8.73
N ARG A 63 -7.72 21.45 8.24
CA ARG A 63 -6.42 21.53 7.55
C ARG A 63 -5.26 21.20 8.48
N ASN A 64 -5.22 21.75 9.69
CA ASN A 64 -4.12 21.47 10.63
C ASN A 64 -4.12 20.00 11.09
N ILE A 65 -5.29 19.45 11.41
CA ILE A 65 -5.42 18.02 11.73
C ILE A 65 -4.95 17.17 10.55
N ARG A 66 -5.33 17.53 9.32
CA ARG A 66 -4.89 16.81 8.12
C ARG A 66 -3.36 16.84 7.97
N MET A 67 -2.71 17.97 8.25
CA MET A 67 -1.25 18.08 8.19
C MET A 67 -0.56 17.19 9.23
N LEU A 68 -1.09 17.11 10.45
CA LEU A 68 -0.59 16.18 11.46
C LEU A 68 -0.75 14.71 11.05
N GLN A 69 -1.89 14.35 10.46
CA GLN A 69 -2.10 13.01 9.92
C GLN A 69 -1.08 12.68 8.84
N ILE A 70 -0.80 13.61 7.93
CA ILE A 70 0.18 13.39 6.87
C ILE A 70 1.59 13.26 7.45
N GLU A 71 1.95 14.04 8.48
CA GLU A 71 3.23 13.88 9.19
C GLU A 71 3.33 12.49 9.83
N ARG A 72 2.31 12.05 10.57
CA ARG A 72 2.22 10.70 11.14
C ARG A 72 2.38 9.62 10.06
N ASP A 73 1.64 9.77 8.96
CA ASP A 73 1.67 8.82 7.86
C ASP A 73 3.05 8.79 7.19
N SER A 74 3.76 9.93 7.14
CA SER A 74 5.13 10.02 6.61
C SER A 74 6.15 9.32 7.53
N TRP A 75 5.99 9.45 8.85
CA TRP A 75 6.79 8.68 9.81
C TRP A 75 6.54 7.18 9.71
N LEU A 76 5.27 6.78 9.55
CA LEU A 76 4.92 5.38 9.36
C LEU A 76 5.57 4.78 8.10
N LEU A 77 5.61 5.54 7.00
CA LEU A 77 6.34 5.14 5.79
C LEU A 77 7.81 4.90 6.10
N TRP A 78 8.48 5.88 6.71
CA TRP A 78 9.91 5.80 6.98
C TRP A 78 10.27 4.67 7.93
N ASN A 79 9.48 4.48 8.99
CA ASN A 79 9.66 3.37 9.94
C ASN A 79 9.65 2.03 9.23
N ARG A 80 8.64 1.79 8.38
CA ARG A 80 8.50 0.53 7.61
C ARG A 80 9.59 0.34 6.59
N ALA A 81 9.91 1.40 5.82
CA ALA A 81 10.96 1.35 4.83
C ALA A 81 12.29 0.95 5.47
N ARG A 82 12.65 1.59 6.59
CA ARG A 82 13.88 1.26 7.32
C ARG A 82 13.86 -0.15 7.88
N ASP A 83 12.79 -0.59 8.55
CA ASP A 83 12.73 -1.93 9.14
C ASP A 83 12.90 -3.01 8.06
N THR A 84 12.27 -2.83 6.89
CA THR A 84 12.44 -3.76 5.75
C THR A 84 13.83 -3.71 5.13
N LEU A 85 14.48 -2.54 5.08
CA LEU A 85 15.83 -2.39 4.54
C LEU A 85 16.89 -2.99 5.48
N ASN A 86 16.72 -2.82 6.79
CA ASN A 86 17.66 -3.30 7.81
C ASN A 86 17.53 -4.81 8.07
N ASN A 87 16.32 -5.38 7.94
CA ASN A 87 16.07 -6.81 8.05
C ASN A 87 16.56 -7.57 6.81
N THR A 88 17.89 -7.69 6.68
CA THR A 88 18.56 -8.45 5.61
C THR A 88 18.91 -9.88 6.02
N ARG A 89 18.85 -10.21 7.32
CA ARG A 89 19.28 -11.50 7.86
C ARG A 89 18.08 -12.33 8.28
N GLN A 90 17.70 -13.27 7.41
CA GLN A 90 16.98 -14.48 7.79
C GLN A 90 17.83 -15.67 7.35
N ASP A 91 18.00 -16.64 8.23
CA ASP A 91 18.57 -17.95 7.89
C ASP A 91 17.52 -18.72 7.08
N LEU A 92 17.34 -18.33 5.81
CA LEU A 92 16.49 -19.06 4.89
C LEU A 92 17.21 -20.32 4.39
N PRO A 93 16.48 -21.44 4.17
CA PRO A 93 17.04 -22.60 3.48
C PRO A 93 17.62 -22.22 2.12
N GLU A 94 18.66 -22.94 1.69
CA GLU A 94 19.27 -22.73 0.37
C GLU A 94 18.27 -23.09 -0.75
N VAL A 95 18.22 -22.25 -1.78
CA VAL A 95 17.37 -22.49 -2.95
C VAL A 95 18.02 -23.53 -3.85
N ILE A 96 17.46 -24.74 -3.86
CA ILE A 96 17.86 -25.86 -4.74
C ILE A 96 16.83 -26.09 -5.86
N PRO A 97 17.18 -26.80 -6.96
CA PRO A 97 16.21 -27.18 -7.99
C PRO A 97 15.01 -27.93 -7.39
N GLY A 98 13.79 -27.51 -7.74
CA GLY A 98 12.54 -28.04 -7.17
C GLY A 98 12.10 -27.39 -5.85
N SER A 99 12.82 -26.37 -5.36
CA SER A 99 12.38 -25.57 -4.21
C SER A 99 11.00 -24.95 -4.43
N SER A 100 10.26 -24.75 -3.34
CA SER A 100 8.99 -24.04 -3.33
C SER A 100 9.10 -22.63 -3.90
N ASP A 101 8.11 -22.20 -4.69
CA ASP A 101 7.98 -20.83 -5.22
C ASP A 101 8.10 -19.78 -4.13
N ARG A 102 7.51 -20.05 -2.97
CA ARG A 102 7.58 -19.17 -1.80
C ARG A 102 9.02 -18.89 -1.38
N LEU A 103 9.84 -19.93 -1.25
CA LEU A 103 11.24 -19.80 -0.82
C LEU A 103 12.06 -19.02 -1.86
N ILE A 104 11.84 -19.30 -3.15
CA ILE A 104 12.49 -18.60 -4.25
C ILE A 104 12.19 -17.10 -4.18
N VAL A 105 10.91 -16.72 -4.04
CA VAL A 105 10.49 -15.32 -3.96
C VAL A 105 11.01 -14.65 -2.68
N GLU A 106 11.00 -15.33 -1.54
CA GLU A 106 11.55 -14.81 -0.27
C GLU A 106 13.06 -14.52 -0.40
N HIS A 107 13.82 -15.42 -1.00
CA HIS A 107 15.25 -15.21 -1.25
C HIS A 107 15.52 -14.03 -2.19
N HIS A 108 14.72 -13.89 -3.26
CA HIS A 108 14.81 -12.73 -4.16
C HIS A 108 14.41 -11.42 -3.47
N LEU A 109 13.40 -11.44 -2.60
CA LEU A 109 12.97 -10.28 -1.83
C LEU A 109 14.09 -9.79 -0.91
N LEU A 110 14.75 -10.67 -0.15
CA LEU A 110 15.86 -10.29 0.73
C LEU A 110 17.00 -9.60 -0.03
N ASN A 111 17.32 -10.12 -1.22
CA ASN A 111 18.42 -9.62 -2.04
C ASN A 111 18.06 -8.37 -2.89
N ASN A 112 16.78 -8.02 -3.02
CA ASN A 112 16.34 -6.88 -3.83
C ASN A 112 15.82 -5.72 -2.96
N PRO A 113 16.62 -4.67 -2.70
CA PRO A 113 16.22 -3.53 -1.87
C PRO A 113 15.05 -2.73 -2.47
N GLN A 114 14.93 -2.67 -3.80
CA GLN A 114 13.81 -1.96 -4.46
C GLN A 114 12.49 -2.69 -4.24
N LEU A 115 12.49 -4.03 -4.32
CA LEU A 115 11.30 -4.83 -4.06
C LEU A 115 10.89 -4.77 -2.58
N ARG A 116 11.85 -4.74 -1.66
CA ARG A 116 11.59 -4.50 -0.22
C ARG A 116 10.98 -3.13 0.04
N MET A 117 11.54 -2.08 -0.57
CA MET A 117 10.97 -0.74 -0.50
C MET A 117 9.54 -0.71 -1.06
N ALA A 118 9.29 -1.36 -2.21
CA ALA A 118 7.96 -1.47 -2.78
C ALA A 118 6.97 -2.15 -1.82
N LYS A 119 7.36 -3.25 -1.18
CA LYS A 119 6.55 -3.94 -0.16
C LYS A 119 6.28 -3.04 1.06
N ALA A 120 7.26 -2.28 1.52
CA ALA A 120 7.08 -1.32 2.60
C ALA A 120 6.08 -0.22 2.23
N VAL A 121 6.19 0.34 1.01
CA VAL A 121 5.26 1.34 0.46
C VAL A 121 3.86 0.76 0.31
N GLN A 122 3.71 -0.46 -0.23
CA GLN A 122 2.43 -1.15 -0.35
C GLN A 122 1.77 -1.31 1.03
N GLY A 123 2.50 -1.84 2.01
CA GLY A 123 2.01 -2.01 3.37
C GLY A 123 1.60 -0.67 3.99
N TRP A 124 2.45 0.36 3.87
CA TRP A 124 2.16 1.73 4.30
C TRP A 124 0.83 2.24 3.72
N LEU A 125 0.65 2.16 2.41
CA LEU A 125 -0.56 2.60 1.73
C LEU A 125 -1.80 1.78 2.09
N GLN A 126 -1.64 0.51 2.47
CA GLN A 126 -2.73 -0.32 3.01
C GLN A 126 -3.14 0.14 4.41
N THR A 127 -2.17 0.47 5.27
CA THR A 127 -2.44 0.90 6.64
C THR A 127 -3.09 2.29 6.71
N ILE A 128 -2.58 3.27 5.95
CA ILE A 128 -3.20 4.59 5.94
C ILE A 128 -4.62 4.58 5.34
N LYS A 129 -4.91 3.62 4.44
CA LYS A 129 -6.24 3.44 3.86
C LYS A 129 -7.22 2.88 4.88
N LEU A 130 -6.76 1.98 5.77
CA LEU A 130 -7.56 1.40 6.84
C LEU A 130 -7.70 2.36 8.03
N ASP A 131 -8.03 3.62 7.76
CA ASP A 131 -8.37 4.57 8.81
C ASP A 131 -9.71 4.19 9.48
N GLU A 132 -10.02 4.79 10.63
CA GLU A 132 -11.21 4.46 11.42
C GLU A 132 -12.51 4.60 10.60
N ARG A 133 -12.55 5.60 9.72
CA ARG A 133 -13.70 5.88 8.87
C ARG A 133 -13.89 4.77 7.82
N TYR A 134 -12.84 4.47 7.07
CA TYR A 134 -12.85 3.43 6.06
C TYR A 134 -13.15 2.06 6.68
N GLN A 135 -12.59 1.77 7.85
CA GLN A 135 -12.89 0.54 8.58
C GLN A 135 -14.37 0.46 8.96
N THR A 136 -14.97 1.57 9.42
CA THR A 136 -16.39 1.63 9.77
C THR A 136 -17.27 1.45 8.54
N ASP A 137 -16.97 2.16 7.45
CA ASP A 137 -17.72 2.08 6.19
C ASP A 137 -17.64 0.66 5.61
N LEU A 138 -16.47 0.03 5.66
CA LEU A 138 -16.27 -1.34 5.19
C LEU A 138 -17.04 -2.36 6.05
N LYS A 139 -17.01 -2.21 7.38
CA LYS A 139 -17.80 -3.05 8.30
C LYS A 139 -19.30 -2.91 8.00
N MET A 140 -19.80 -1.69 7.84
CA MET A 140 -21.22 -1.43 7.50
C MET A 140 -21.60 -2.01 6.14
N ALA A 141 -20.72 -1.94 5.14
CA ALA A 141 -20.95 -2.57 3.84
C ALA A 141 -21.02 -4.09 3.97
N MET A 142 -20.11 -4.70 4.73
CA MET A 142 -20.08 -6.14 4.97
C MET A 142 -21.34 -6.65 5.68
N THR A 143 -21.90 -5.90 6.63
CA THR A 143 -23.14 -6.32 7.33
C THR A 143 -24.37 -6.37 6.43
N LYS A 144 -24.33 -5.74 5.25
CA LYS A 144 -25.42 -5.83 4.26
C LYS A 144 -25.38 -7.14 3.47
N LEU A 145 -24.28 -7.89 3.54
CA LEU A 145 -24.16 -9.17 2.86
C LEU A 145 -24.81 -10.26 3.71
N GLU A 146 -25.88 -10.83 3.19
CA GLU A 146 -26.55 -11.98 3.82
C GLU A 146 -25.73 -13.26 3.59
N PRO A 147 -25.53 -14.11 4.61
CA PRO A 147 -24.95 -15.43 4.41
C PRO A 147 -25.86 -16.28 3.52
N LYS A 148 -25.30 -16.88 2.47
CA LYS A 148 -26.06 -17.65 1.48
C LYS A 148 -25.49 -19.03 1.30
N ARG A 149 -26.38 -20.00 1.13
CA ARG A 149 -26.02 -21.38 0.76
C ARG A 149 -25.92 -21.56 -0.75
N ILE A 150 -26.58 -20.70 -1.53
CA ILE A 150 -26.71 -20.83 -2.98
C ILE A 150 -26.33 -19.51 -3.64
N TYR A 151 -25.46 -19.62 -4.63
CA TYR A 151 -25.06 -18.54 -5.55
C TYR A 151 -26.24 -18.11 -6.44
N TRP A 152 -26.42 -16.80 -6.66
CA TRP A 152 -27.54 -16.20 -7.42
C TRP A 152 -28.92 -16.80 -7.07
N GLU A 153 -29.25 -16.76 -5.77
CA GLU A 153 -30.44 -17.41 -5.22
C GLU A 153 -31.75 -17.00 -5.90
N LYS A 154 -31.92 -15.71 -6.23
CA LYS A 154 -33.17 -15.20 -6.82
C LYS A 154 -33.32 -15.65 -8.27
N THR A 155 -32.23 -15.66 -9.01
CA THR A 155 -32.13 -16.20 -10.37
C THR A 155 -32.41 -17.70 -10.35
N CYS A 156 -31.79 -18.45 -9.43
CA CYS A 156 -32.05 -19.88 -9.23
C CYS A 156 -33.53 -20.18 -8.93
N HIS A 157 -34.14 -19.40 -8.03
CA HIS A 157 -35.56 -19.53 -7.71
C HIS A 157 -36.46 -19.25 -8.93
N PHE A 158 -36.14 -18.20 -9.70
CA PHE A 158 -36.85 -17.90 -10.93
C PHE A 158 -36.74 -19.04 -11.95
N LEU A 159 -35.55 -19.62 -12.15
CA LEU A 159 -35.35 -20.71 -13.10
C LEU A 159 -36.18 -21.95 -12.74
N LYS A 160 -36.24 -22.31 -11.46
CA LYS A 160 -37.09 -23.40 -10.97
C LYS A 160 -38.57 -23.10 -11.20
N SER A 161 -38.99 -21.87 -10.94
CA SER A 161 -40.39 -21.45 -11.10
C SER A 161 -40.81 -21.40 -12.57
N SER A 162 -39.98 -20.83 -13.43
CA SER A 162 -40.19 -20.72 -14.88
C SER A 162 -40.27 -22.10 -15.54
N TYR A 163 -39.40 -23.03 -15.15
CA TYR A 163 -39.44 -24.42 -15.62
C TYR A 163 -40.76 -25.11 -15.25
N ASN A 164 -41.24 -24.93 -14.01
CA ASN A 164 -42.49 -25.55 -13.57
C ASN A 164 -43.75 -24.92 -14.19
N ALA A 165 -43.70 -23.62 -14.50
CA ALA A 165 -44.85 -22.85 -14.96
C ALA A 165 -44.85 -22.55 -16.48
N ASN A 166 -43.89 -23.07 -17.26
CA ASN A 166 -43.69 -22.76 -18.69
C ASN A 166 -43.68 -21.26 -19.01
N ILE A 167 -43.14 -20.43 -18.10
CA ILE A 167 -43.03 -18.98 -18.29
C ILE A 167 -41.77 -18.69 -19.11
N PRO A 168 -41.80 -17.80 -20.11
CA PRO A 168 -40.60 -17.39 -20.84
C PRO A 168 -39.50 -16.91 -19.91
N ASN A 169 -38.29 -17.46 -20.05
CA ASN A 169 -37.14 -17.11 -19.21
C ASN A 169 -36.26 -16.03 -19.87
N PRO A 170 -36.20 -14.80 -19.32
CA PRO A 170 -35.32 -13.75 -19.81
C PRO A 170 -33.89 -13.83 -19.26
N TYR A 171 -33.63 -14.69 -18.27
CA TYR A 171 -32.34 -14.79 -17.57
C TYR A 171 -31.47 -15.94 -18.11
N ILE A 172 -30.28 -16.06 -17.54
CA ILE A 172 -29.36 -17.20 -17.77
C ILE A 172 -30.05 -18.55 -17.53
N THR A 173 -29.56 -19.61 -18.16
CA THR A 173 -30.15 -20.96 -18.06
C THR A 173 -29.36 -21.94 -17.19
N CYS A 174 -28.12 -21.61 -16.82
CA CYS A 174 -27.28 -22.36 -15.89
C CYS A 174 -26.70 -21.41 -14.83
N LEU A 175 -26.19 -21.96 -13.72
CA LEU A 175 -25.65 -21.19 -12.59
C LEU A 175 -24.11 -21.23 -12.53
N ASP A 176 -23.46 -21.46 -13.68
CA ASP A 176 -22.01 -21.34 -13.78
C ASP A 176 -21.60 -19.88 -13.57
N PHE A 177 -20.45 -19.62 -12.93
CA PHE A 177 -20.00 -18.26 -12.65
C PHE A 177 -19.81 -17.41 -13.92
N ASP A 178 -19.53 -18.05 -15.06
CA ASP A 178 -19.38 -17.42 -16.37
C ASP A 178 -20.64 -17.52 -17.26
N ALA A 179 -21.79 -17.92 -16.72
CA ALA A 179 -23.03 -18.10 -17.48
C ALA A 179 -23.50 -16.79 -18.11
N THR A 180 -23.42 -15.67 -17.40
CA THR A 180 -23.77 -14.33 -17.91
C THR A 180 -22.93 -13.97 -19.12
N HIS A 181 -21.65 -14.31 -19.07
CA HIS A 181 -20.68 -14.11 -20.14
C HIS A 181 -20.95 -15.00 -21.36
N LYS A 182 -21.05 -16.32 -21.15
CA LYS A 182 -21.25 -17.32 -22.21
C LYS A 182 -22.56 -17.13 -22.96
N GLN A 183 -23.64 -16.88 -22.21
CA GLN A 183 -24.99 -16.83 -22.78
C GLN A 183 -25.38 -15.43 -23.28
N LYS A 184 -24.63 -14.39 -22.89
CA LYS A 184 -24.99 -12.98 -23.13
C LYS A 184 -26.40 -12.67 -22.61
N ARG A 185 -26.74 -13.24 -21.45
CA ARG A 185 -28.01 -13.04 -20.74
C ARG A 185 -27.72 -12.51 -19.35
N ARG A 186 -28.68 -11.79 -18.79
CA ARG A 186 -28.54 -11.14 -17.48
C ARG A 186 -29.01 -12.02 -16.33
N LEU A 187 -28.62 -11.63 -15.14
CA LEU A 187 -29.17 -12.14 -13.88
C LEU A 187 -30.49 -11.43 -13.56
N CYS A 188 -31.17 -11.92 -12.54
CA CYS A 188 -32.15 -11.09 -11.85
C CYS A 188 -31.46 -9.82 -11.31
N ASP A 189 -32.09 -8.67 -11.47
CA ASP A 189 -31.52 -7.35 -11.14
C ASP A 189 -31.02 -7.29 -9.68
N THR A 190 -31.68 -8.00 -8.76
CA THR A 190 -31.26 -8.03 -7.37
C THR A 190 -30.00 -8.86 -7.16
N ASP A 191 -29.84 -10.01 -7.82
CA ASP A 191 -28.59 -10.79 -7.74
C ASP A 191 -27.44 -10.03 -8.43
N GLU A 192 -27.73 -9.31 -9.52
CA GLU A 192 -26.72 -8.51 -10.21
C GLU A 192 -26.19 -7.37 -9.33
N GLN A 193 -27.08 -6.68 -8.60
CA GLN A 193 -26.69 -5.63 -7.66
C GLN A 193 -25.91 -6.19 -6.48
N GLU A 194 -26.35 -7.30 -5.89
CA GLU A 194 -25.64 -7.95 -4.78
C GLU A 194 -24.23 -8.40 -5.19
N GLU A 195 -24.07 -8.93 -6.41
CA GLU A 195 -22.76 -9.29 -6.96
C GLU A 195 -21.86 -8.06 -7.13
N ASN A 196 -22.41 -6.93 -7.61
CA ASN A 196 -21.64 -5.68 -7.72
C ASN A 196 -21.16 -5.18 -6.36
N ASP A 197 -22.03 -5.21 -5.35
CA ASP A 197 -21.71 -4.79 -3.99
C ASP A 197 -20.66 -5.73 -3.37
N LEU A 198 -20.79 -7.04 -3.56
CA LEU A 198 -19.82 -8.02 -3.11
C LEU A 198 -18.44 -7.78 -3.75
N LEU A 199 -18.37 -7.64 -5.08
CA LEU A 199 -17.10 -7.41 -5.78
C LEU A 199 -16.40 -6.14 -5.31
N GLN A 200 -17.16 -5.07 -5.05
CA GLN A 200 -16.62 -3.85 -4.47
C GLN A 200 -16.08 -4.06 -3.05
N ILE A 201 -16.80 -4.79 -2.19
CA ILE A 201 -16.35 -5.13 -0.83
C ILE A 201 -15.08 -5.98 -0.87
N VAL A 202 -15.04 -6.99 -1.74
CA VAL A 202 -13.87 -7.85 -1.95
C VAL A 202 -12.68 -7.00 -2.38
N PHE A 203 -12.82 -6.17 -3.41
CA PHE A 203 -11.76 -5.27 -3.85
C PHE A 203 -11.25 -4.36 -2.71
N ASN A 204 -12.17 -3.78 -1.94
CA ASN A 204 -11.84 -2.92 -0.81
C ASN A 204 -11.08 -3.63 0.31
N LEU A 205 -11.33 -4.93 0.52
CA LEU A 205 -10.56 -5.77 1.45
C LEU A 205 -9.15 -6.08 0.91
N LEU A 206 -9.04 -6.39 -0.39
CA LEU A 206 -7.74 -6.58 -1.04
C LEU A 206 -6.90 -5.30 -1.00
N ARG A 207 -7.55 -4.12 -1.19
CA ARG A 207 -6.92 -2.79 -1.10
C ARG A 207 -6.26 -2.51 0.25
N VAL A 208 -6.72 -3.13 1.33
CA VAL A 208 -6.14 -3.01 2.68
C VAL A 208 -5.34 -4.24 3.11
N GLY A 209 -5.12 -5.21 2.20
CA GLY A 209 -4.33 -6.41 2.47
C GLY A 209 -5.07 -7.54 3.20
N GLU A 210 -6.40 -7.45 3.36
CA GLU A 210 -7.22 -8.39 4.13
C GLU A 210 -7.72 -9.57 3.27
N TYR A 211 -6.80 -10.29 2.64
CA TYR A 211 -7.10 -11.41 1.73
C TYR A 211 -7.91 -12.52 2.42
N SER A 212 -7.58 -12.86 3.66
CA SER A 212 -8.29 -13.90 4.42
C SER A 212 -9.75 -13.52 4.68
N LYS A 213 -10.02 -12.25 5.02
CA LYS A 213 -11.39 -11.76 5.19
C LYS A 213 -12.15 -11.76 3.86
N ALA A 214 -11.50 -11.33 2.76
CA ALA A 214 -12.09 -11.39 1.43
C ALA A 214 -12.51 -12.82 1.05
N LYS A 215 -11.61 -13.81 1.21
CA LYS A 215 -11.90 -15.23 0.97
C LYS A 215 -13.07 -15.74 1.83
N ASN A 216 -13.11 -15.36 3.11
CA ASN A 216 -14.17 -15.80 4.02
C ASN A 216 -15.54 -15.23 3.65
N ILE A 217 -15.60 -13.96 3.25
CA ILE A 217 -16.86 -13.35 2.79
C ILE A 217 -17.34 -14.00 1.48
N CYS A 218 -16.44 -14.26 0.54
CA CYS A 218 -16.79 -15.00 -0.68
C CYS A 218 -17.38 -16.37 -0.34
N LYS A 219 -16.78 -17.10 0.61
CA LYS A 219 -17.31 -18.39 1.09
C LYS A 219 -18.66 -18.26 1.78
N SER A 220 -18.85 -17.29 2.66
CA SER A 220 -20.10 -17.14 3.42
C SER A 220 -21.28 -16.66 2.57
N THR A 221 -21.00 -16.01 1.45
CA THR A 221 -22.01 -15.52 0.49
C THR A 221 -22.26 -16.48 -0.68
N GLY A 222 -21.61 -17.65 -0.70
CA GLY A 222 -21.78 -18.67 -1.75
C GLY A 222 -20.92 -18.49 -3.00
N TYR A 223 -20.08 -17.44 -3.05
CA TYR A 223 -19.13 -17.16 -4.14
C TYR A 223 -17.83 -17.97 -3.96
N HIS A 224 -17.96 -19.29 -3.81
CA HIS A 224 -16.81 -20.18 -3.58
C HIS A 224 -15.79 -20.15 -4.72
N TRP A 225 -16.24 -19.93 -5.95
CA TRP A 225 -15.37 -19.80 -7.12
C TRP A 225 -14.42 -18.59 -6.97
N LEU A 226 -14.92 -17.46 -6.46
CA LEU A 226 -14.11 -16.26 -6.24
C LEU A 226 -13.14 -16.48 -5.08
N ALA A 227 -13.56 -17.18 -4.03
CA ALA A 227 -12.65 -17.58 -2.95
C ALA A 227 -11.51 -18.49 -3.45
N ALA A 228 -11.82 -19.46 -4.32
CA ALA A 228 -10.84 -20.34 -4.93
C ALA A 228 -9.88 -19.57 -5.87
N LEU A 229 -10.42 -18.63 -6.65
CA LEU A 229 -9.63 -17.74 -7.50
C LEU A 229 -8.64 -16.91 -6.67
N LEU A 230 -9.07 -16.33 -5.55
CA LEU A 230 -8.18 -15.59 -4.66
C LEU A 230 -7.10 -16.48 -4.02
N SER A 231 -7.44 -17.72 -3.65
CA SER A 231 -6.44 -18.67 -3.12
C SER A 231 -5.42 -19.10 -4.18
N ALA A 232 -5.79 -19.15 -5.45
CA ALA A 232 -4.89 -19.55 -6.54
C ALA A 232 -3.73 -18.56 -6.79
N ASN A 233 -3.79 -17.37 -6.18
CA ASN A 233 -2.70 -16.39 -6.20
C ASN A 233 -1.55 -16.72 -5.23
N GLU A 234 -1.79 -17.60 -4.26
CA GLU A 234 -0.79 -17.95 -3.24
C GLU A 234 0.37 -18.72 -3.86
N LEU A 235 1.60 -18.38 -3.45
CA LEU A 235 2.82 -19.03 -3.93
C LEU A 235 2.84 -20.48 -3.49
N TYR A 236 3.21 -21.38 -4.39
CA TYR A 236 3.39 -22.78 -4.06
C TYR A 236 4.39 -22.95 -2.92
N HIS A 237 4.00 -23.73 -1.91
CA HIS A 237 4.83 -24.06 -0.77
C HIS A 237 4.57 -25.46 -0.25
N ASP A 238 5.64 -26.23 -0.10
CA ASP A 238 5.64 -27.52 0.58
C ASP A 238 6.74 -27.51 1.64
N GLU A 239 6.33 -27.39 2.90
CA GLU A 239 7.22 -27.33 4.07
C GLU A 239 7.94 -28.66 4.30
N ASN A 240 7.40 -29.77 3.78
CA ASN A 240 7.97 -31.09 3.94
C ASN A 240 9.31 -31.26 3.20
N TYR A 241 9.67 -30.37 2.28
CA TYR A 241 11.00 -30.35 1.67
C TYR A 241 12.10 -29.86 2.61
N TYR A 242 11.74 -29.17 3.69
CA TYR A 242 12.69 -28.47 4.57
C TYR A 242 12.69 -28.99 6.00
N CYS A 243 11.64 -29.69 6.44
CA CYS A 243 11.62 -30.36 7.74
C CYS A 243 12.53 -31.60 7.74
N SER A 244 13.34 -31.76 8.79
CA SER A 244 14.10 -33.00 9.00
C SER A 244 13.15 -34.14 9.34
N GLU A 245 13.52 -35.37 8.96
CA GLU A 245 12.79 -36.63 9.23
C GLU A 245 12.50 -36.91 10.73
N ALA A 246 12.93 -36.03 11.64
CA ALA A 246 12.86 -36.22 13.09
C ALA A 246 11.49 -35.90 13.72
N ASN A 247 10.64 -35.15 13.01
CA ASN A 247 9.26 -34.88 13.45
C ASN A 247 8.32 -35.54 12.45
N ASP A 248 7.63 -36.62 12.82
CA ASP A 248 6.60 -37.34 12.03
C ASP A 248 5.35 -36.47 11.66
N ILE A 249 5.53 -35.14 11.58
CA ILE A 249 4.50 -34.16 11.27
C ILE A 249 4.57 -33.86 9.78
N VAL A 250 3.56 -34.30 9.04
CA VAL A 250 3.36 -33.94 7.63
C VAL A 250 2.54 -32.67 7.56
N TYR A 251 3.10 -31.63 6.94
CA TYR A 251 2.43 -30.36 6.74
C TYR A 251 1.63 -30.36 5.42
N PRO A 252 0.48 -29.67 5.36
CA PRO A 252 -0.28 -29.56 4.12
C PRO A 252 0.49 -28.74 3.09
N VAL A 253 0.41 -29.16 1.84
CA VAL A 253 0.91 -28.38 0.69
C VAL A 253 -0.01 -27.19 0.43
N GLU A 254 0.57 -26.01 0.26
CA GLU A 254 -0.13 -24.75 0.08
C GLU A 254 0.16 -24.10 -1.28
N GLY A 255 -0.72 -23.19 -1.71
CA GLY A 255 -0.54 -22.39 -2.92
C GLY A 255 -0.77 -23.13 -4.24
N ASN A 256 -0.35 -22.50 -5.34
CA ASN A 256 -0.64 -22.94 -6.70
C ASN A 256 0.63 -23.25 -7.50
N GLN A 257 0.88 -24.53 -7.79
CA GLN A 257 2.01 -24.98 -8.64
C GLN A 257 1.95 -24.43 -10.08
N LYS A 258 0.76 -24.07 -10.57
CA LYS A 258 0.53 -23.55 -11.93
C LYS A 258 0.18 -22.06 -11.89
N ARG A 259 0.78 -21.34 -10.94
CA ARG A 259 0.56 -19.89 -10.78
C ARG A 259 0.91 -19.11 -12.05
N ILE A 260 1.97 -19.49 -12.76
CA ILE A 260 2.38 -18.83 -14.02
C ILE A 260 1.23 -18.84 -15.04
N GLN A 261 0.66 -20.01 -15.34
CA GLN A 261 -0.48 -20.13 -16.28
C GLN A 261 -1.75 -19.45 -15.74
N TRP A 262 -1.95 -19.50 -14.43
CA TRP A 262 -3.09 -18.85 -13.78
C TRP A 262 -3.04 -17.31 -13.92
N ILE A 263 -1.85 -16.69 -13.78
CA ILE A 263 -1.66 -15.24 -13.98
C ILE A 263 -2.01 -14.83 -15.41
N GLU A 264 -1.63 -15.63 -16.41
CA GLU A 264 -1.99 -15.36 -17.82
C GLU A 264 -3.52 -15.37 -18.02
N SER A 265 -4.21 -16.32 -17.40
CA SER A 265 -5.68 -16.37 -17.43
C SER A 265 -6.29 -15.13 -16.78
N MET A 266 -5.74 -14.68 -15.65
CA MET A 266 -6.20 -13.45 -14.98
C MET A 266 -5.92 -12.20 -15.84
N TYR A 267 -4.80 -12.18 -16.55
CA TYR A 267 -4.44 -11.10 -17.46
C TYR A 267 -5.45 -10.99 -18.61
N GLU A 268 -5.75 -12.09 -19.28
CA GLU A 268 -6.76 -12.13 -20.36
C GLU A 268 -8.14 -11.67 -19.86
N LEU A 269 -8.58 -12.17 -18.70
CA LEU A 269 -9.87 -11.78 -18.11
C LEU A 269 -9.91 -10.30 -17.72
N SER A 270 -8.80 -9.74 -17.21
CA SER A 270 -8.75 -8.32 -16.84
C SER A 270 -8.91 -7.37 -18.03
N MET A 271 -8.64 -7.83 -19.27
CA MET A 271 -8.84 -7.08 -20.51
C MET A 271 -10.30 -7.08 -20.98
N ASP A 272 -11.12 -8.00 -20.49
CA ASP A 272 -12.44 -8.21 -21.02
C ASP A 272 -13.42 -7.14 -20.51
N MET A 273 -13.65 -6.12 -21.33
CA MET A 273 -14.54 -4.99 -21.02
C MET A 273 -16.01 -5.39 -20.81
N ARG A 274 -16.40 -6.64 -21.12
CA ARG A 274 -17.74 -7.17 -20.83
C ARG A 274 -17.91 -7.54 -19.35
N LEU A 275 -16.81 -7.78 -18.64
CA LEU A 275 -16.83 -8.07 -17.21
C LEU A 275 -17.04 -6.81 -16.38
N LYS A 276 -17.45 -7.00 -15.12
CA LYS A 276 -17.76 -5.90 -14.21
C LYS A 276 -16.51 -5.11 -13.82
N LEU A 277 -16.70 -3.83 -13.51
CA LEU A 277 -15.60 -2.92 -13.17
C LEU A 277 -14.69 -3.46 -12.06
N TYR A 278 -15.28 -3.83 -10.91
CA TYR A 278 -14.53 -4.33 -9.76
C TYR A 278 -14.01 -5.76 -9.96
N GLU A 279 -14.67 -6.58 -10.77
CA GLU A 279 -14.18 -7.90 -11.17
C GLU A 279 -12.88 -7.79 -11.97
N ARG A 280 -12.86 -6.95 -13.00
CA ARG A 280 -11.63 -6.66 -13.76
C ARG A 280 -10.55 -6.05 -12.88
N ALA A 281 -10.91 -5.15 -11.95
CA ALA A 281 -9.94 -4.56 -11.03
C ALA A 281 -9.32 -5.58 -10.07
N ILE A 282 -10.09 -6.57 -9.61
CA ILE A 282 -9.57 -7.71 -8.84
C ILE A 282 -8.59 -8.51 -9.70
N TYR A 283 -8.95 -8.88 -10.93
CA TYR A 283 -8.05 -9.62 -11.82
C TYR A 283 -6.78 -8.84 -12.14
N GLY A 284 -6.91 -7.53 -12.41
CA GLY A 284 -5.79 -6.63 -12.63
C GLY A 284 -4.84 -6.54 -11.45
N LEU A 285 -5.37 -6.50 -10.22
CA LEU A 285 -4.56 -6.56 -9.01
C LEU A 285 -3.78 -7.87 -8.90
N LEU A 286 -4.43 -8.99 -9.21
CA LEU A 286 -3.84 -10.32 -9.08
C LEU A 286 -2.77 -10.62 -10.15
N CYS A 287 -2.89 -10.06 -11.36
CA CYS A 287 -1.91 -10.26 -12.44
C CYS A 287 -0.94 -9.09 -12.63
N GLY A 288 -1.08 -8.01 -11.86
CA GLY A 288 -0.25 -6.82 -11.98
C GLY A 288 -0.55 -5.98 -13.23
N ARG A 289 -1.81 -5.92 -13.68
CA ARG A 289 -2.24 -5.05 -14.79
C ARG A 289 -2.82 -3.73 -14.28
N ILE A 290 -2.09 -2.65 -14.52
CA ILE A 290 -2.45 -1.32 -14.02
C ILE A 290 -3.71 -0.76 -14.68
N GLU A 291 -3.92 -1.01 -15.98
CA GLU A 291 -5.03 -0.46 -16.76
C GLU A 291 -6.40 -0.91 -16.23
N ALA A 292 -6.47 -2.09 -15.64
CA ALA A 292 -7.68 -2.62 -15.02
C ALA A 292 -7.96 -2.01 -13.63
N LEU A 293 -6.93 -1.49 -12.95
CA LEU A 293 -7.01 -0.87 -11.63
C LEU A 293 -7.28 0.64 -11.66
N ILE A 294 -6.75 1.37 -12.65
CA ILE A 294 -6.93 2.83 -12.75
C ILE A 294 -8.40 3.27 -12.63
N PRO A 295 -9.38 2.61 -13.29
CA PRO A 295 -10.78 3.02 -13.23
C PRO A 295 -11.41 3.05 -11.82
N VAL A 296 -10.83 2.35 -10.84
CA VAL A 296 -11.32 2.32 -9.44
C VAL A 296 -10.48 3.20 -8.50
N CYS A 297 -9.39 3.81 -8.98
CA CYS A 297 -8.50 4.67 -8.20
C CYS A 297 -9.00 6.12 -8.19
N LYS A 298 -9.00 6.77 -7.01
CA LYS A 298 -9.58 8.11 -6.82
C LYS A 298 -8.63 9.18 -6.29
N THR A 299 -7.56 8.79 -5.60
CA THR A 299 -6.63 9.70 -4.92
C THR A 299 -5.20 9.35 -5.28
N TYR A 300 -4.25 10.28 -5.08
CA TYR A 300 -2.83 9.99 -5.31
C TYR A 300 -2.37 8.71 -4.59
N ALA A 301 -2.82 8.50 -3.34
CA ALA A 301 -2.50 7.30 -2.57
C ALA A 301 -3.08 6.00 -3.18
N ASP A 302 -4.25 6.07 -3.83
CA ASP A 302 -4.81 4.91 -4.54
C ASP A 302 -4.03 4.60 -5.81
N TYR A 303 -3.63 5.62 -6.58
CA TYR A 303 -2.78 5.45 -7.76
C TYR A 303 -1.41 4.89 -7.40
N LEU A 304 -0.71 5.49 -6.43
CA LEU A 304 0.58 4.99 -5.96
C LEU A 304 0.48 3.55 -5.48
N TRP A 305 -0.59 3.20 -4.74
CA TRP A 305 -0.81 1.83 -4.29
C TRP A 305 -1.03 0.86 -5.45
N ALA A 306 -1.82 1.25 -6.45
CA ALA A 306 -2.10 0.42 -7.62
C ALA A 306 -0.82 0.16 -8.43
N TYR A 307 -0.06 1.21 -8.77
CA TYR A 307 1.21 1.07 -9.48
C TYR A 307 2.23 0.24 -8.69
N THR A 308 2.39 0.50 -7.39
CA THR A 308 3.32 -0.28 -6.55
C THR A 308 2.87 -1.73 -6.41
N SER A 309 1.57 -2.01 -6.28
CA SER A 309 1.07 -3.38 -6.20
C SER A 309 1.25 -4.14 -7.51
N CYS A 310 1.00 -3.48 -8.65
CA CYS A 310 1.26 -4.08 -9.97
C CYS A 310 2.74 -4.36 -10.18
N TYR A 311 3.61 -3.42 -9.81
CA TYR A 311 5.06 -3.61 -9.89
C TYR A 311 5.50 -4.85 -9.11
N ILE A 312 5.07 -4.98 -7.85
CA ILE A 312 5.40 -6.13 -7.01
C ILE A 312 4.94 -7.45 -7.66
N GLU A 313 3.73 -7.49 -8.18
CA GLU A 313 3.17 -8.70 -8.78
C GLU A 313 3.91 -9.08 -10.07
N GLN A 314 4.26 -8.08 -10.91
CA GLN A 314 5.06 -8.28 -12.11
C GLN A 314 6.47 -8.81 -11.78
N GLU A 315 7.11 -8.28 -10.74
CA GLU A 315 8.43 -8.76 -10.28
C GLU A 315 8.36 -10.18 -9.74
N ILE A 316 7.35 -10.52 -8.94
CA ILE A 316 7.14 -11.89 -8.44
C ILE A 316 6.93 -12.85 -9.61
N HIS A 317 6.06 -12.49 -10.56
CA HIS A 317 5.82 -13.30 -11.75
C HIS A 317 7.11 -13.49 -12.56
N TYR A 318 7.89 -12.43 -12.76
CA TYR A 318 9.17 -12.50 -13.46
C TYR A 318 10.18 -13.42 -12.76
N ILE A 319 10.31 -13.33 -11.44
CA ILE A 319 11.16 -14.21 -10.63
C ILE A 319 10.79 -15.68 -10.87
N LEU A 320 9.51 -16.01 -10.80
CA LEU A 320 9.03 -17.39 -10.99
C LEU A 320 9.24 -17.89 -12.42
N VAL A 321 8.97 -17.06 -13.42
CA VAL A 321 9.23 -17.38 -14.83
C VAL A 321 10.72 -17.66 -15.05
N CYS A 322 11.61 -16.89 -14.41
CA CYS A 322 13.05 -17.10 -14.44
C CYS A 322 13.49 -18.38 -13.75
N ALA A 323 12.90 -18.71 -12.60
CA ALA A 323 13.22 -19.93 -11.87
C ALA A 323 12.77 -21.20 -12.62
N HIS A 324 11.61 -21.13 -13.28
CA HIS A 324 10.97 -22.28 -13.95
C HIS A 324 11.19 -22.31 -15.47
N GLN A 325 12.17 -21.58 -16.00
CA GLN A 325 12.39 -21.48 -17.45
C GLN A 325 12.54 -22.84 -18.13
N ASN A 326 13.13 -23.83 -17.48
CA ASN A 326 13.34 -25.15 -18.09
C ASN A 326 12.05 -25.99 -18.17
N GLU A 327 11.04 -25.65 -17.38
CA GLU A 327 9.75 -26.35 -17.32
C GLU A 327 8.71 -25.75 -18.28
N LEU A 328 8.94 -24.52 -18.73
CA LEU A 328 8.07 -23.82 -19.67
C LEU A 328 8.37 -24.23 -21.12
N THR A 329 7.33 -24.48 -21.89
CA THR A 329 7.42 -24.68 -23.34
C THR A 329 7.88 -23.41 -24.05
N ASP A 330 8.45 -23.54 -25.26
CA ASP A 330 8.89 -22.38 -26.03
C ASP A 330 7.74 -21.42 -26.38
N ILE A 331 6.52 -21.95 -26.52
CA ILE A 331 5.30 -21.17 -26.75
C ILE A 331 4.93 -20.37 -25.48
N GLU A 332 4.96 -20.99 -24.31
CA GLU A 332 4.71 -20.31 -23.03
C GLU A 332 5.77 -19.24 -22.78
N LYS A 333 7.05 -19.54 -23.01
CA LYS A 333 8.13 -18.54 -22.92
C LYS A 333 7.88 -17.38 -23.86
N HIS A 334 7.54 -17.64 -25.12
CA HIS A 334 7.29 -16.59 -26.09
C HIS A 334 6.09 -15.74 -25.66
N ARG A 335 4.97 -16.33 -25.25
CA ARG A 335 3.78 -15.59 -24.79
C ARG A 335 4.09 -14.72 -23.56
N ILE A 336 4.75 -15.31 -22.56
CA ILE A 336 5.11 -14.62 -21.32
C ILE A 336 6.11 -13.48 -21.56
N LEU A 337 7.10 -13.70 -22.44
CA LEU A 337 8.19 -12.75 -22.68
C LEU A 337 7.89 -11.70 -23.76
N SER A 338 6.94 -11.96 -24.68
CA SER A 338 6.64 -11.08 -25.83
C SER A 338 5.25 -10.43 -25.81
N ASP A 339 4.23 -11.08 -25.21
CA ASP A 339 2.82 -10.71 -25.44
C ASP A 339 2.14 -10.11 -24.18
N ASN A 340 2.65 -10.40 -22.98
CA ASN A 340 1.97 -10.00 -21.76
C ASN A 340 2.07 -8.50 -21.40
N GLY A 341 2.80 -7.66 -22.16
CA GLY A 341 3.07 -6.26 -21.76
C GLY A 341 3.89 -6.10 -20.46
N ILE A 342 4.08 -7.19 -19.69
CA ILE A 342 4.86 -7.29 -18.45
C ILE A 342 6.34 -6.95 -18.71
N ARG A 343 6.86 -7.17 -19.93
CA ARG A 343 8.25 -6.81 -20.30
C ARG A 343 8.43 -5.48 -21.04
N ASN A 344 7.45 -5.03 -21.82
CA ASN A 344 7.62 -3.79 -22.62
C ASN A 344 7.50 -2.52 -21.77
N ASN A 345 6.82 -2.59 -20.63
CA ASN A 345 6.80 -1.55 -19.60
C ASN A 345 7.30 -2.14 -18.28
N GLN A 346 8.60 -2.45 -18.15
CA GLN A 346 9.19 -2.69 -16.83
C GLN A 346 9.00 -1.42 -15.99
N LEU A 347 7.88 -1.34 -15.27
CA LEU A 347 7.67 -0.37 -14.23
C LEU A 347 8.81 -0.59 -13.25
N LYS A 348 9.79 0.29 -13.22
CA LYS A 348 10.74 0.37 -12.12
C LYS A 348 10.13 1.26 -11.06
N MET A 349 10.48 1.05 -9.79
CA MET A 349 10.01 1.94 -8.71
C MET A 349 10.19 3.44 -9.01
N PRO A 350 11.31 3.91 -9.60
CA PRO A 350 11.43 5.31 -10.03
C PRO A 350 10.40 5.74 -11.08
N SER A 351 10.17 4.90 -12.10
CA SER A 351 9.25 5.23 -13.19
C SER A 351 7.78 5.32 -12.75
N ILE A 352 7.39 4.69 -11.64
CA ILE A 352 6.02 4.80 -11.10
C ILE A 352 5.63 6.27 -10.88
N PHE A 353 6.55 7.06 -10.31
CA PHE A 353 6.25 8.47 -10.04
C PHE A 353 6.19 9.30 -11.32
N ASP A 354 6.97 8.93 -12.35
CA ASP A 354 6.96 9.61 -13.64
C ASP A 354 5.68 9.26 -14.42
N GLU A 355 5.22 8.02 -14.37
CA GLU A 355 3.94 7.56 -14.91
C GLU A 355 2.76 8.28 -14.25
N ILE A 356 2.80 8.50 -12.94
CA ILE A 356 1.77 9.28 -12.24
C ILE A 356 1.75 10.72 -12.75
N LEU A 357 2.92 11.36 -12.91
CA LEU A 357 3.00 12.74 -13.39
C LEU A 357 2.69 12.88 -14.89
N ALA A 358 2.93 11.86 -15.70
CA ALA A 358 2.68 11.90 -17.15
C ALA A 358 1.23 11.51 -17.49
N GLY A 359 0.74 10.41 -16.92
CA GLY A 359 -0.47 9.71 -17.38
C GLY A 359 -1.73 9.94 -16.53
N CYS A 360 -1.62 10.48 -15.31
CA CYS A 360 -2.79 10.63 -14.43
C CYS A 360 -3.58 11.94 -14.66
N PRO A 361 -4.86 11.99 -14.24
CA PRO A 361 -5.65 13.22 -14.26
C PRO A 361 -4.98 14.38 -13.52
N THR A 362 -5.30 15.62 -13.91
CA THR A 362 -4.71 16.86 -13.34
C THR A 362 -4.71 16.88 -11.82
N HIS A 363 -5.85 16.63 -11.18
CA HIS A 363 -5.96 16.64 -9.71
C HIS A 363 -5.04 15.63 -9.02
N ILE A 364 -4.76 14.47 -9.63
CA ILE A 364 -3.83 13.47 -9.10
C ILE A 364 -2.39 13.95 -9.23
N ARG A 365 -2.05 14.60 -10.35
CA ARG A 365 -0.73 15.20 -10.56
C ARG A 365 -0.46 16.35 -9.58
N ASP A 366 -1.47 17.17 -9.35
CA ASP A 366 -1.40 18.27 -8.39
C ASP A 366 -1.20 17.73 -6.97
N GLU A 367 -1.92 16.66 -6.59
CA GLU A 367 -1.68 15.94 -5.33
C GLU A 367 -0.26 15.39 -5.24
N ALA A 368 0.27 14.77 -6.29
CA ALA A 368 1.62 14.21 -6.32
C ALA A 368 2.72 15.27 -6.09
N LEU A 369 2.45 16.54 -6.43
CA LEU A 369 3.36 17.67 -6.25
C LEU A 369 3.20 18.39 -4.90
N LEU A 370 2.30 17.92 -4.02
CA LEU A 370 2.20 18.47 -2.67
C LEU A 370 3.49 18.21 -1.88
N PRO A 371 3.92 19.14 -0.99
CA PRO A 371 5.21 19.05 -0.32
C PRO A 371 5.49 17.72 0.38
N PHE A 372 4.55 17.23 1.19
CA PHE A 372 4.69 15.94 1.85
C PHE A 372 4.82 14.78 0.87
N ASN A 373 4.05 14.77 -0.22
CA ASN A 373 4.08 13.69 -1.21
C ASN A 373 5.41 13.68 -1.99
N LEU A 374 5.98 14.86 -2.27
CA LEU A 374 7.31 14.98 -2.87
C LEU A 374 8.42 14.52 -1.91
N ILE A 375 8.35 14.91 -0.64
CA ILE A 375 9.28 14.45 0.40
C ILE A 375 9.22 12.92 0.53
N GLN A 376 8.02 12.35 0.61
CA GLN A 376 7.79 10.90 0.64
C GLN A 376 8.35 10.21 -0.62
N LYS A 377 8.13 10.77 -1.82
CA LYS A 377 8.71 10.28 -3.08
C LYS A 377 10.23 10.17 -2.97
N TYR A 378 10.91 11.23 -2.55
CA TYR A 378 12.37 11.22 -2.48
C TYR A 378 12.91 10.30 -1.39
N LEU A 379 12.18 10.12 -0.27
CA LEU A 379 12.49 9.09 0.72
C LEU A 379 12.37 7.67 0.14
N ILE A 380 11.30 7.39 -0.61
CA ILE A 380 11.09 6.09 -1.28
C ILE A 380 12.19 5.80 -2.30
N LEU A 381 12.62 6.82 -3.04
CA LEU A 381 13.66 6.69 -4.06
C LEU A 381 15.09 6.75 -3.49
N ALA A 382 15.24 7.03 -2.19
CA ALA A 382 16.51 7.30 -1.53
C ALA A 382 17.34 8.42 -2.23
N ASP A 383 16.65 9.39 -2.84
CA ASP A 383 17.26 10.56 -3.49
C ASP A 383 17.26 11.74 -2.52
N TYR A 384 18.20 11.69 -1.57
CA TYR A 384 18.26 12.66 -0.49
C TYR A 384 18.67 14.06 -0.99
N ASP A 385 19.52 14.18 -2.01
CA ASP A 385 19.89 15.51 -2.53
C ASP A 385 18.66 16.29 -3.02
N ARG A 386 17.81 15.63 -3.82
CA ARG A 386 16.55 16.25 -4.26
C ARG A 386 15.55 16.45 -3.13
N LEU A 387 15.55 15.58 -2.11
CA LEU A 387 14.77 15.77 -0.88
C LEU A 387 15.11 17.11 -0.22
N PHE A 388 16.39 17.35 0.09
CA PHE A 388 16.86 18.58 0.73
C PHE A 388 16.54 19.82 -0.11
N HIS A 389 16.83 19.77 -1.42
CA HIS A 389 16.52 20.88 -2.32
C HIS A 389 15.02 21.18 -2.40
N SER A 390 14.17 20.15 -2.41
CA SER A 390 12.72 20.34 -2.44
C SER A 390 12.20 20.97 -1.15
N ILE A 391 12.70 20.51 0.01
CA ILE A 391 12.36 21.09 1.32
C ILE A 391 12.71 22.58 1.35
N LEU A 392 13.93 22.96 0.91
CA LEU A 392 14.35 24.37 0.82
C LEU A 392 13.48 25.18 -0.14
N SER A 393 13.16 24.64 -1.31
CA SER A 393 12.25 25.29 -2.24
C SER A 393 10.88 25.56 -1.59
N PHE A 394 10.35 24.61 -0.82
CA PHE A 394 9.10 24.83 -0.09
C PHE A 394 9.22 25.87 1.04
N LEU A 395 10.37 25.91 1.74
CA LEU A 395 10.70 26.92 2.75
C LEU A 395 10.72 28.33 2.17
N HIS A 396 11.30 28.51 0.98
CA HIS A 396 11.43 29.82 0.35
C HIS A 396 10.14 30.30 -0.34
N THR A 397 9.32 29.37 -0.84
CA THR A 397 8.14 29.72 -1.66
C THR A 397 6.88 29.88 -0.82
N ASN A 398 6.77 29.18 0.32
CA ASN A 398 5.62 29.26 1.21
C ASN A 398 5.97 30.07 2.46
N ASN A 399 5.60 31.35 2.51
CA ASN A 399 5.74 32.21 3.69
C ASN A 399 4.99 31.72 4.95
N GLU A 400 4.26 30.61 4.87
CA GLU A 400 3.65 29.92 6.00
C GLU A 400 3.76 28.39 5.79
N LEU A 401 4.95 27.84 5.95
CA LEU A 401 5.03 26.39 6.15
C LEU A 401 4.29 26.04 7.43
N ASN A 402 3.32 25.14 7.31
CA ASN A 402 2.65 24.57 8.48
C ASN A 402 3.72 23.92 9.37
N GLY A 403 3.68 24.20 10.67
CA GLY A 403 4.66 23.71 11.66
C GLY A 403 4.89 22.20 11.62
N SER A 404 3.91 21.41 11.16
CA SER A 404 4.02 19.96 10.96
C SER A 404 5.01 19.58 9.86
N LEU A 405 4.96 20.29 8.73
CA LEU A 405 5.85 20.02 7.59
C LEU A 405 7.30 20.40 7.91
N LEU A 406 7.50 21.57 8.55
CA LEU A 406 8.83 21.99 9.00
C LEU A 406 9.38 21.03 10.05
N ARG A 407 8.58 20.68 11.08
CA ARG A 407 8.98 19.72 12.10
C ARG A 407 9.38 18.38 11.49
N PHE A 408 8.54 17.79 10.64
CA PHE A 408 8.87 16.53 9.95
C PHE A 408 10.17 16.64 9.16
N SER A 409 10.27 17.67 8.32
CA SER A 409 11.41 17.89 7.40
C SER A 409 12.72 18.05 8.17
N THR A 410 12.74 18.86 9.22
CA THR A 410 13.95 19.06 10.02
C THR A 410 14.39 17.78 10.72
N HIS A 411 13.46 17.02 11.29
CA HIS A 411 13.80 15.79 12.00
C HIS A 411 14.26 14.68 11.05
N ILE A 412 13.63 14.52 9.89
CA ILE A 412 14.11 13.54 8.91
C ILE A 412 15.49 13.93 8.37
N CYS A 413 15.73 15.22 8.12
CA CYS A 413 17.05 15.73 7.73
C CYS A 413 18.11 15.51 8.82
N LEU A 414 17.78 15.76 10.09
CA LEU A 414 18.64 15.47 11.24
C LEU A 414 18.99 13.98 11.30
N PHE A 415 17.99 13.12 11.20
CA PHE A 415 18.20 11.67 11.19
C PHE A 415 19.12 11.23 10.06
N LEU A 416 18.87 11.70 8.83
CA LEU A 416 19.70 11.37 7.67
C LEU A 416 21.13 11.90 7.82
N TYR A 417 21.30 13.07 8.43
CA TYR A 417 22.60 13.67 8.69
C TYR A 417 23.41 12.85 9.70
N GLU A 418 22.79 12.44 10.81
CA GLU A 418 23.42 11.62 11.86
C GLU A 418 23.79 10.20 11.37
N GLN A 419 22.93 9.58 10.54
CA GLN A 419 23.15 8.21 10.05
C GLN A 419 24.24 8.09 8.97
N ASN A 420 24.46 9.12 8.16
CA ASN A 420 25.23 9.00 6.92
C ASN A 420 26.48 9.90 6.86
N HIS A 421 27.02 10.33 8.01
CA HIS A 421 28.26 11.11 8.15
C HIS A 421 28.54 12.07 6.99
N SER A 422 27.89 13.25 6.98
CA SER A 422 28.30 14.56 6.41
C SER A 422 28.98 14.69 5.01
N GLU A 423 29.38 13.63 4.33
CA GLU A 423 30.19 13.62 3.10
C GLU A 423 29.33 13.54 1.84
N LYS A 424 28.10 13.04 1.93
CA LYS A 424 27.21 12.85 0.77
C LYS A 424 26.20 13.97 0.54
N PHE A 425 26.03 14.88 1.50
CA PHE A 425 24.99 15.91 1.41
C PHE A 425 25.58 17.31 1.48
N ASN A 426 24.90 18.26 0.83
CA ASN A 426 25.23 19.66 0.96
C ASN A 426 24.94 20.14 2.39
N GLN A 427 25.98 20.27 3.21
CA GLN A 427 25.88 20.71 4.61
C GLN A 427 25.17 22.06 4.75
N ASN A 428 25.31 22.96 3.76
CA ASN A 428 24.64 24.25 3.78
C ASN A 428 23.12 24.11 3.75
N ASN A 429 22.60 23.14 2.98
CA ASN A 429 21.15 22.89 2.91
C ASN A 429 20.62 22.42 4.27
N PHE A 430 21.35 21.55 4.95
CA PHE A 430 20.98 21.07 6.28
C PHE A 430 20.99 22.21 7.31
N ILE A 431 22.06 23.01 7.32
CA ILE A 431 22.19 24.18 8.21
C ILE A 431 20.99 25.10 8.03
N GLU A 432 20.63 25.45 6.79
CA GLU A 432 19.54 26.37 6.50
C GLU A 432 18.16 25.84 6.98
N ILE A 433 17.88 24.55 6.76
CA ILE A 433 16.65 23.91 7.25
C ILE A 433 16.59 23.96 8.78
N LEU A 434 17.70 23.63 9.45
CA LEU A 434 17.77 23.61 10.90
C LEU A 434 17.68 25.03 11.49
N THR A 435 18.35 26.01 10.90
CA THR A 435 18.26 27.44 11.28
C THR A 435 16.83 27.95 11.14
N THR A 436 16.13 27.61 10.05
CA THR A 436 14.72 27.99 9.87
C THR A 436 13.83 27.39 10.96
N TYR A 437 14.07 26.14 11.33
CA TYR A 437 13.35 25.50 12.43
C TYR A 437 13.64 26.13 13.79
N ILE A 438 14.89 26.53 14.05
CA ILE A 438 15.27 27.26 15.27
C ILE A 438 14.52 28.60 15.34
N HIS A 439 14.45 29.35 14.24
CA HIS A 439 13.66 30.60 14.19
C HIS A 439 12.17 30.35 14.46
N HIS A 440 11.60 29.29 13.89
CA HIS A 440 10.21 28.88 14.18
C HIS A 440 10.01 28.54 15.67
N LEU A 441 10.96 27.87 16.31
CA LEU A 441 10.89 27.58 17.76
C LEU A 441 11.00 28.85 18.62
N ILE A 442 11.75 29.87 18.16
CA ILE A 442 11.81 31.19 18.82
C ILE A 442 10.46 31.88 18.75
N GLU A 443 9.80 31.86 17.59
CA GLU A 443 8.44 32.42 17.40
C GLU A 443 7.40 31.73 18.28
N LEU A 444 7.56 30.43 18.52
CA LEU A 444 6.72 29.64 19.43
C LEU A 444 7.12 29.76 20.92
N GLU A 445 8.12 30.57 21.25
CA GLU A 445 8.65 30.80 22.61
C GLU A 445 9.24 29.54 23.31
N PHE A 446 9.68 28.53 22.57
CA PHE A 446 10.29 27.31 23.11
C PHE A 446 11.79 27.46 23.40
N LYS A 447 12.14 28.33 24.37
CA LYS A 447 13.54 28.68 24.69
C LYS A 447 14.43 27.48 24.98
N ASP A 448 13.94 26.50 25.75
CA ASP A 448 14.73 25.31 26.11
C ASP A 448 15.09 24.46 24.88
N LEU A 449 14.16 24.35 23.92
CA LEU A 449 14.37 23.60 22.68
C LEU A 449 15.34 24.33 21.75
N VAL A 450 15.28 25.65 21.68
CA VAL A 450 16.17 26.48 20.84
C VAL A 450 17.63 26.17 21.15
N PHE A 451 18.04 26.17 22.42
CA PHE A 451 19.42 25.85 22.80
C PHE A 451 19.83 24.44 22.38
N TYR A 452 18.91 23.47 22.51
CA TYR A 452 19.18 22.09 22.12
C TYR A 452 19.43 21.97 20.61
N TYR A 453 18.60 22.58 19.76
CA TYR A 453 18.80 22.49 18.31
C TYR A 453 19.96 23.36 17.80
N ILE A 454 20.30 24.47 18.46
CA ILE A 454 21.53 25.22 18.17
C ILE A 454 22.75 24.30 18.37
N SER A 455 22.77 23.47 19.43
CA SER A 455 23.89 22.55 19.66
C SER A 455 24.13 21.52 18.54
N LYS A 456 23.14 21.32 17.65
CA LYS A 456 23.21 20.41 16.50
C LYS A 456 23.79 21.06 15.23
N LEU A 457 23.94 22.39 15.22
CA LEU A 457 24.65 23.06 14.14
C LEU A 457 26.16 22.82 14.24
N PRO A 458 26.90 22.83 13.12
CA PRO A 458 28.35 22.85 13.14
C PRO A 458 28.87 24.03 13.98
N SER A 459 30.00 23.89 14.68
CA SER A 459 30.48 24.89 15.64
C SER A 459 30.68 26.31 15.10
N ASN A 460 30.90 26.46 13.78
CA ASN A 460 31.03 27.77 13.12
C ASN A 460 29.68 28.47 12.88
N ASN A 461 28.57 27.74 13.05
CA ASN A 461 27.21 28.15 12.78
C ASN A 461 26.32 28.15 14.04
N GLN A 462 26.84 27.71 15.18
CA GLN A 462 26.22 27.85 16.51
C GLN A 462 26.32 29.30 16.98
#